data_AF-A0A961FSA9-F1
#
_entry.id   AF-A0A961FSA9-F1
#
_cell.length_a   1.000
_cell.length_b   1.000
_cell.length_c   1.000
_cell.angle_alpha   90.00
_cell.angle_beta   90.00
_cell.angle_gamma   90.00
#
_symmetry.space_group_name_H-M   'P 1'
#
loop_
_entity.id
_entity.type
_entity.pdbx_description
1 polymer ?
#
loop_
_entity_poly.entity_id
_entity_poly.type
_entity_poly.pdbx_seq_one_letter_code
_entity_poly.pdbx_strand_id
1 'polypeptide(L)' 'MNVDEITPEALRLPLRDRVMLAASLWESIEDPYALAADLNDEDAVALALSRDAELESGATAPLSHGELMDRLRK' A
#
# COMPACT_ATOMS: atom_id res chain seq x y z
N MET A 1 -0.64 1.48 18.08
CA MET A 1 -1.93 1.01 18.62
C MET A 1 -2.13 -0.38 18.06
N ASN A 2 -2.22 -1.41 18.90
CA ASN A 2 -2.22 -2.80 18.44
C ASN A 2 -3.63 -3.20 17.95
N VAL A 3 -3.72 -4.02 16.91
CA VAL A 3 -5.00 -4.51 16.36
C VAL A 3 -5.83 -5.19 17.45
N ASP A 4 -5.17 -5.95 18.33
CA ASP A 4 -5.79 -6.64 19.47
C ASP A 4 -6.50 -5.69 20.46
N GLU A 5 -6.10 -4.42 20.51
CA GLU A 5 -6.70 -3.40 21.38
C GLU A 5 -7.89 -2.70 20.70
N ILE A 6 -7.86 -2.57 19.37
CA ILE A 6 -8.87 -1.82 18.59
C ILE A 6 -10.09 -2.69 18.27
N THR A 7 -9.87 -3.97 17.96
CA THR A 7 -10.95 -4.92 17.59
C THR A 7 -12.09 -4.99 18.62
N PRO A 8 -11.85 -5.17 19.93
CA PRO A 8 -12.94 -5.27 20.89
C PRO A 8 -13.73 -3.96 21.04
N GLU A 9 -13.08 -2.80 20.94
CA GLU A 9 -13.76 -1.50 21.03
C GLU A 9 -14.58 -1.21 19.78
N ALA A 10 -14.06 -1.53 18.59
CA ALA A 10 -14.79 -1.37 17.34
C ALA A 10 -16.06 -2.25 17.29
N LEU A 11 -16.02 -3.47 17.86
CA LEU A 11 -17.18 -4.36 17.90
C LEU A 11 -18.28 -3.89 18.87
N ARG A 12 -17.93 -3.12 19.90
CA ARG A 12 -18.89 -2.52 20.85
C ARG A 12 -19.67 -1.35 20.25
N LEU A 13 -19.19 -0.75 19.17
CA LEU A 13 -19.88 0.35 18.51
C LEU A 13 -21.24 -0.12 17.94
N PRO A 14 -22.27 0.75 17.92
CA PRO A 14 -23.51 0.54 17.19
C PRO A 14 -23.25 0.25 15.70
N LEU A 15 -24.17 -0.49 15.04
CA LEU A 15 -24.00 -0.90 13.63
C LEU A 15 -23.66 0.28 12.70
N ARG A 16 -24.36 1.41 12.87
CA ARG A 16 -24.12 2.62 12.07
C ARG A 16 -22.70 3.14 12.22
N ASP A 17 -22.20 3.21 13.45
CA ASP A 17 -20.90 3.77 13.76
C ASP A 17 -19.78 2.82 13.29
N ARG A 18 -20.02 1.50 13.34
CA ARG A 18 -19.12 0.51 12.74
C ARG A 18 -19.01 0.66 11.23
N VAL A 19 -20.12 0.89 10.54
CA VAL A 19 -20.14 1.10 9.09
C VAL A 19 -19.39 2.38 8.72
N MET A 20 -19.63 3.47 9.46
CA MET A 20 -18.91 4.73 9.26
C MET A 20 -17.41 4.58 9.51
N LEU A 21 -17.02 3.90 10.58
CA LEU A 21 -15.62 3.64 10.90
C LEU A 21 -14.94 2.82 9.79
N ALA A 22 -15.57 1.73 9.34
CA ALA A 22 -15.04 0.89 8.27
C ALA A 22 -14.86 1.67 6.95
N ALA A 23 -15.84 2.49 6.57
CA ALA A 23 -15.75 3.32 5.38
C ALA A 23 -14.61 4.34 5.48
N SER A 24 -14.51 5.05 6.62
CA SER A 24 -13.43 6.04 6.82
C SER A 24 -12.04 5.41 6.81
N LEU A 25 -11.90 4.19 7.36
CA LEU A 25 -10.63 3.46 7.35
C LEU A 25 -10.27 3.02 5.94
N TRP A 26 -11.24 2.52 5.18
CA TRP A 26 -11.03 2.13 3.79
C TRP A 26 -10.58 3.32 2.92
N GLU A 27 -11.24 4.46 3.07
CA GLU A 27 -10.88 5.70 2.35
C GLU A 27 -9.53 6.29 2.78
N SER A 28 -9.06 5.97 3.99
CA SER A 28 -7.75 6.41 4.48
C SER A 28 -6.58 5.57 3.96
N ILE A 29 -6.85 4.41 3.35
CA ILE A 29 -5.82 3.58 2.74
C ILE A 29 -5.42 4.27 1.43
N GLU A 30 -4.22 4.84 1.41
CA GLU A 30 -3.59 5.32 0.19
C GLU A 30 -3.36 4.11 -0.74
N ASP A 31 -3.85 4.17 -1.98
CA ASP A 31 -3.61 3.11 -2.94
C ASP A 31 -2.11 3.06 -3.24
N PRO A 32 -1.40 1.97 -2.87
CA PRO A 32 0.04 1.87 -3.05
C PRO A 32 0.46 1.92 -4.53
N TYR A 33 -0.51 1.82 -5.45
CA TYR A 33 -0.32 1.90 -6.89
C TYR A 33 -0.96 3.14 -7.53
N ALA A 34 -1.61 4.04 -6.77
CA ALA A 34 -2.17 5.29 -7.30
C ALA A 34 -1.11 6.15 -7.98
N LEU A 35 0.12 6.17 -7.42
CA LEU A 35 1.26 6.84 -8.02
C LEU A 35 1.59 6.32 -9.42
N ALA A 36 1.29 5.06 -9.74
CA ALA A 36 1.50 4.49 -11.07
C ALA A 36 0.35 4.78 -12.03
N ALA A 37 -0.87 4.96 -11.51
CA ALA A 37 -2.08 5.17 -12.31
C ALA A 37 -2.26 6.62 -12.79
N ASP A 38 -1.72 7.59 -12.05
CA ASP A 38 -1.83 9.03 -12.36
C ASP A 38 -0.61 9.61 -13.09
N LEU A 39 0.43 8.81 -13.36
CA LEU A 39 1.59 9.25 -14.15
C LEU A 39 1.19 9.39 -15.62
N ASN A 40 1.56 10.51 -16.23
CA ASN A 40 1.56 10.59 -17.69
C ASN A 40 2.65 9.66 -18.27
N ASP A 41 2.53 9.32 -19.55
CA ASP A 41 3.44 8.38 -20.20
C ASP A 41 4.92 8.79 -20.10
N GLU A 42 5.23 10.09 -20.16
CA GLU A 42 6.62 10.58 -20.08
C GLU A 42 7.21 10.37 -18.68
N ASP A 43 6.47 10.72 -17.64
CA ASP A 43 6.89 10.54 -16.25
C ASP A 43 6.98 9.06 -15.88
N ALA A 44 6.09 8.22 -16.43
CA ALA A 44 6.14 6.78 -16.25
C ALA A 44 7.41 6.17 -16.86
N VAL A 45 7.79 6.59 -18.07
CA VAL A 45 9.03 6.16 -18.73
C VAL A 45 10.25 6.65 -17.97
N ALA A 46 10.26 7.90 -17.51
CA ALA A 46 11.36 8.46 -16.72
C ALA A 46 11.56 7.68 -15.40
N LEU A 47 10.46 7.32 -14.73
CA LEU A 47 10.50 6.51 -13.51
C LEU A 47 11.04 5.11 -13.77
N ALA A 48 10.62 4.46 -14.86
CA ALA A 48 11.12 3.14 -15.23
C ALA A 48 12.63 3.16 -15.50
N LEU A 49 13.13 4.13 -16.26
CA LEU A 49 14.56 4.28 -16.52
C LEU A 49 15.37 4.54 -15.24
N SER A 50 14.84 5.35 -14.32
CA SER A 50 15.48 5.59 -13.02
C SER A 50 15.59 4.30 -12.20
N ARG A 51 14.51 3.50 -12.16
CA ARG A 51 14.47 2.22 -11.45
C ARG A 51 15.44 1.21 -12.03
N ASP A 52 15.55 1.14 -13.35
CA ASP A 52 16.51 0.26 -14.01
C ASP A 52 17.95 0.64 -13.66
N ALA A 53 18.28 1.94 -13.67
CA ALA A 53 19.61 2.40 -13.28
C ALA A 53 19.96 2.09 -11.81
N GLU A 54 18.98 2.19 -10.90
CA GLU A 54 19.15 1.80 -9.49
C GLU A 54 19.44 0.31 -9.33
N LEU A 55 18.75 -0.54 -10.10
CA LEU A 55 18.95 -1.98 -10.09
C LEU A 55 20.30 -2.37 -10.70
N GLU A 56 20.67 -1.78 -11.83
CA GLU A 56 21.94 -2.05 -12.52
C GLU A 56 23.15 -1.58 -11.73
N SER A 57 23.04 -0.44 -11.03
CA SER A 57 24.10 0.06 -10.16
C SER A 57 24.27 -0.76 -8.88
N GLY A 58 23.32 -1.64 -8.56
CA GLY A 58 23.29 -2.40 -7.31
C GLY A 58 22.99 -1.54 -6.08
N ALA A 59 22.51 -0.30 -6.27
CA ALA A 59 22.10 0.59 -5.19
C ALA A 59 20.87 0.04 -4.44
N THR A 60 20.04 -0.73 -5.14
CA THR A 60 18.88 -1.41 -4.59
C THR A 60 18.89 -2.90 -4.90
N ALA A 61 18.44 -3.72 -3.94
CA ALA A 61 18.29 -5.16 -4.15
C ALA A 61 16.92 -5.43 -4.80
N PRO A 62 16.87 -6.09 -5.98
CA PRO A 62 15.60 -6.48 -6.58
C PRO A 62 14.86 -7.46 -5.68
N LEU A 63 13.55 -7.29 -5.59
CA LEU A 63 12.68 -8.24 -4.91
C LEU A 63 12.32 -9.38 -5.86
N SER A 64 12.50 -10.61 -5.41
CA SER A 64 11.92 -11.76 -6.09
C SER A 64 10.39 -11.72 -5.98
N HIS A 65 9.72 -12.41 -6.89
CA HIS A 65 8.26 -12.56 -6.84
C HIS A 65 7.79 -13.15 -5.50
N GLY A 66 8.51 -14.14 -4.95
CA GLY A 66 8.18 -14.74 -3.65
C GLY A 66 8.25 -13.73 -2.52
N GLU A 67 9.35 -12.96 -2.43
CA GLU A 67 9.53 -11.93 -1.40
C GLU A 67 8.49 -10.80 -1.51
N LEU A 68 8.10 -10.43 -2.72
CA LEU A 68 7.03 -9.46 -2.94
C LEU A 68 5.70 -10.00 -2.40
N MET A 69 5.33 -11.23 -2.77
CA MET A 69 4.07 -11.83 -2.35
C MET A 69 4.01 -12.07 -0.83
N ASP A 70 5.14 -12.40 -0.21
CA ASP A 70 5.21 -12.58 1.25
C ASP A 70 5.07 -11.25 2.01
N ARG A 71 5.51 -10.13 1.43
CA ARG A 71 5.27 -8.79 2.01
C ARG A 71 3.81 -8.37 1.90
N LEU A 72 3.15 -8.68 0.78
CA LEU A 72 1.75 -8.30 0.53
C LEU A 72 0.72 -9.14 1.30
N ARG A 73 1.12 -10.31 1.82
CA ARG A 73 0.25 -11.21 2.59
C ARG A 73 0.24 -10.93 4.10
N LYS A 74 1.05 -9.98 4.57
CA LYS A 74 1.08 -9.52 5.97
C LYS A 74 0.19 -8.31 6.14
#